data_AF-A0A0Q5KG47-F1
#
_entry.id   AF-A0A0Q5KG47-F1
#
_cell.length_a   1.000
_cell.length_b   1.000
_cell.length_c   1.000
_cell.angle_alpha   90.00
_cell.angle_beta   90.00
_cell.angle_gamma   90.00
#
_symmetry.space_group_name_H-M   'P 1'
#
loop_
_entity.id
_entity.type
_entity.pdbx_description
1 polymer ?
#
loop_
_entity_poly.entity_id
_entity_poly.type
_entity_poly.pdbx_seq_one_letter_code
_entity_poly.pdbx_strand_id
1 'polypeptide(L)'
;MQLLRKAHEIEYRDSQGVDRAAEVDIWASTGGGRVVLVLRNLHAPVWPAPSGTQAQARAAVRALSHSALPYLIRPDAELLVLVLHPREEGEKARALVLPLSA
;
A
#
# COMPACT_ATOMS: atom_id res chain seq x y z
N MET A 1 -9.99 13.63 -6.23
CA MET A 1 -9.62 12.39 -5.51
C MET A 1 -10.40 12.38 -4.21
N GLN A 2 -11.01 11.25 -3.84
CA GLN A 2 -11.76 11.05 -2.62
C GLN A 2 -11.06 9.99 -1.75
N LEU A 3 -10.93 10.27 -0.46
CA LEU A 3 -10.42 9.30 0.52
C LEU A 3 -11.55 8.36 0.93
N LEU A 4 -11.40 7.07 0.63
CA LEU A 4 -12.38 6.02 0.96
C LEU A 4 -12.13 5.40 2.34
N ARG A 5 -10.85 5.22 2.69
CA ARG A 5 -10.37 4.70 3.97
C ARG A 5 -9.07 5.40 4.33
N LYS A 6 -8.96 5.84 5.59
CA LYS A 6 -7.78 6.48 6.15
C LYS A 6 -7.16 5.55 7.17
N ALA A 7 -5.83 5.39 7.13
CA ALA A 7 -5.05 4.59 8.07
C ALA A 7 -5.71 3.24 8.39
N HIS A 8 -6.23 2.57 7.36
CA HIS A 8 -6.87 1.27 7.53
C HIS A 8 -5.79 0.25 7.83
N GLU A 9 -5.88 -0.37 9.01
CA GLU A 9 -4.98 -1.43 9.40
C GLU A 9 -5.20 -2.66 8.52
N ILE A 10 -4.09 -3.25 8.10
CA ILE A 10 -4.08 -4.47 7.31
C ILE A 10 -3.08 -5.44 7.92
N GLU A 11 -3.47 -6.71 7.94
CA GLU A 11 -2.58 -7.81 8.26
C GLU A 11 -2.15 -8.50 6.98
N TYR A 12 -0.89 -8.89 6.91
CA TYR A 12 -0.32 -9.61 5.78
C TYR A 12 0.82 -10.51 6.25
N ARG A 13 1.02 -11.60 5.52
CA ARG A 13 2.12 -12.53 5.77
C ARG A 13 3.31 -12.17 4.89
N ASP A 14 4.48 -11.97 5.49
CA ASP A 14 5.71 -11.66 4.75
C ASP A 14 6.32 -12.91 4.08
N SER A 15 7.42 -12.72 3.33
CA SER A 15 8.10 -13.82 2.63
C SER A 15 8.76 -14.84 3.57
N GLN A 16 8.89 -14.53 4.85
CA GLN A 16 9.39 -15.44 5.88
C GLN A 16 8.24 -16.16 6.61
N GLY A 17 6.99 -15.92 6.21
CA GLY A 17 5.83 -16.51 6.86
C GLY A 17 5.41 -15.81 8.15
N VAL A 18 5.96 -14.64 8.45
CA VAL A 18 5.62 -13.88 9.66
C VAL A 18 4.43 -12.97 9.38
N ASP A 19 3.45 -12.98 10.28
CA ASP A 19 2.31 -12.07 10.23
C ASP A 19 2.76 -10.66 10.64
N ARG A 20 2.44 -9.69 9.79
CA ARG A 20 2.82 -8.28 9.92
C ARG A 20 1.58 -7.42 9.81
N ALA A 21 1.63 -6.27 10.46
CA ALA A 21 0.65 -5.20 10.29
C ALA A 21 1.23 -4.06 9.43
N ALA A 22 0.35 -3.36 8.74
CA ALA A 22 0.64 -2.11 8.05
C ALA A 22 -0.61 -1.23 8.01
N GLU A 23 -0.46 0.00 7.55
CA GLU A 23 -1.57 0.91 7.32
C GLU A 23 -1.69 1.25 5.85
N VAL A 24 -2.93 1.46 5.40
CA VAL A 24 -3.22 1.95 4.05
C VAL A 24 -4.21 3.12 4.06
N ASP A 25 -3.91 4.16 3.29
CA ASP A 25 -4.95 5.05 2.79
C ASP A 25 -5.40 4.61 1.40
N ILE A 26 -6.71 4.63 1.17
CA ILE A 26 -7.31 4.25 -0.10
C ILE A 26 -7.97 5.48 -0.70
N TRP A 27 -7.42 5.96 -1.82
CA TRP A 27 -7.95 7.09 -2.56
C TRP A 27 -8.52 6.61 -3.89
N ALA A 28 -9.64 7.19 -4.31
CA ALA A 28 -10.24 6.95 -5.63
C ALA A 28 -10.45 8.25 -6.41
N SER A 29 -10.36 8.17 -7.73
CA SER A 29 -10.83 9.25 -8.61
C SER A 29 -12.35 9.36 -8.58
N THR A 30 -12.88 10.53 -8.96
CA THR A 30 -14.32 10.69 -9.20
C THR A 30 -14.73 9.70 -10.29
N GLY A 31 -15.72 8.84 -10.01
CA GLY A 31 -16.14 7.75 -10.91
C GLY A 31 -15.37 6.43 -10.77
N GLY A 32 -14.35 6.38 -9.92
CA GLY A 32 -13.68 5.14 -9.50
C GLY A 32 -12.75 4.48 -10.52
N GLY A 33 -12.44 5.17 -11.63
CA GLY A 33 -11.58 4.61 -12.70
C GLY A 33 -10.09 4.51 -12.33
N ARG A 34 -9.65 5.22 -11.28
CA ARG A 34 -8.28 5.13 -10.75
C ARG A 34 -8.31 5.06 -9.23
N VAL A 35 -7.46 4.20 -8.68
CA VAL A 35 -7.28 4.02 -7.24
C VAL A 35 -5.80 4.20 -6.90
N VAL A 36 -5.54 4.91 -5.80
CA VAL A 36 -4.21 5.06 -5.23
C VAL A 36 -4.22 4.46 -3.82
N LEU A 37 -3.38 3.45 -3.60
CA LEU A 37 -3.10 2.89 -2.28
C LEU A 37 -1.84 3.55 -1.75
N VAL A 38 -1.91 4.09 -0.54
CA VAL A 38 -0.75 4.68 0.15
C VAL A 38 -0.43 3.82 1.36
N LEU A 39 0.58 2.95 1.22
CA LEU A 39 1.05 2.04 2.26
C LEU A 39 2.03 2.73 3.21
N ARG A 40 1.89 2.45 4.49
CA ARG A 40 2.71 2.97 5.59
C ARG A 40 3.02 1.84 6.58
N ASN A 41 4.02 2.07 7.42
CA ASN A 41 4.38 1.15 8.52
C ASN A 41 4.67 -0.28 8.06
N LEU A 42 5.20 -0.46 6.83
CA LEU A 42 5.69 -1.76 6.38
C LEU A 42 6.95 -2.13 7.15
N HIS A 43 7.00 -3.36 7.65
CA HIS A 43 8.17 -3.87 8.35
C HIS A 43 9.30 -4.19 7.35
N ALA A 44 10.21 -3.24 7.16
CA ALA A 44 11.43 -3.44 6.38
C ALA A 44 12.64 -3.45 7.34
N PRO A 45 13.42 -4.55 7.41
CA PRO A 45 14.52 -4.65 8.37
C PRO A 45 15.66 -3.65 8.12
N VAL A 46 15.80 -3.17 6.87
CA VAL A 46 16.69 -2.07 6.51
C VAL A 46 15.98 -1.20 5.50
N TRP A 47 15.74 0.06 5.86
CA TRP A 47 15.32 1.08 4.90
C TRP A 47 16.55 1.88 4.47
N PRO A 48 16.81 2.11 3.17
CA PRO A 48 16.11 1.63 1.98
C PRO A 48 16.78 0.37 1.43
N ALA A 49 16.24 -0.82 1.69
CA ALA A 49 16.51 -2.02 0.89
C ALA A 49 15.34 -2.20 -0.10
N PRO A 50 15.45 -1.72 -1.35
CA PRO A 50 14.32 -1.64 -2.27
C PRO A 50 13.63 -2.99 -2.49
N SER A 51 14.41 -4.08 -2.52
CA SER A 51 13.89 -5.44 -2.68
C SER A 51 13.02 -5.89 -1.50
N GLY A 52 13.48 -5.64 -0.27
CA GLY A 52 12.74 -6.01 0.95
C GLY A 52 11.43 -5.22 1.08
N THR A 53 11.49 -3.90 0.93
CA THR A 53 10.31 -3.05 0.97
C THR A 53 9.30 -3.41 -0.12
N GLN A 54 9.76 -3.65 -1.36
CA GLN A 54 8.85 -4.02 -2.45
C GLN A 54 8.19 -5.38 -2.20
N ALA A 55 8.92 -6.36 -1.66
CA ALA A 55 8.34 -7.66 -1.33
C ALA A 55 7.25 -7.54 -0.26
N GLN A 56 7.51 -6.79 0.81
CA GLN A 56 6.53 -6.50 1.87
C GLN A 56 5.31 -5.76 1.30
N ALA A 57 5.52 -4.75 0.45
CA ALA A 57 4.45 -4.00 -0.19
C ALA A 57 3.59 -4.88 -1.11
N ARG A 58 4.20 -5.79 -1.88
CA ARG A 58 3.46 -6.76 -2.72
C ARG A 58 2.62 -7.71 -1.86
N ALA A 59 3.14 -8.17 -0.73
CA ALA A 59 2.39 -9.02 0.19
C ALA A 59 1.19 -8.28 0.80
N ALA A 60 1.39 -7.03 1.23
CA ALA A 60 0.32 -6.15 1.73
C ALA A 60 -0.78 -5.89 0.67
N VAL A 61 -0.38 -5.56 -0.58
CA VAL A 61 -1.33 -5.38 -1.69
C VAL A 61 -2.10 -6.67 -1.96
N ARG A 62 -1.42 -7.83 -1.96
CA ARG A 62 -2.07 -9.12 -2.14
C ARG A 62 -3.12 -9.36 -1.05
N ALA A 63 -2.81 -9.11 0.22
CA ALA A 63 -3.77 -9.26 1.31
C ALA A 63 -5.00 -8.35 1.07
N LEU A 64 -4.78 -7.09 0.71
CA LEU A 64 -5.82 -6.13 0.37
C LEU A 64 -6.71 -6.58 -0.80
N SER A 65 -6.13 -7.18 -1.84
CA SER A 65 -6.87 -7.73 -2.98
C SER A 65 -7.82 -8.87 -2.60
N HIS A 66 -7.59 -9.55 -1.47
CA HIS A 66 -8.43 -10.65 -0.99
C HIS A 66 -9.35 -10.23 0.18
N SER A 67 -9.24 -9.00 0.68
CA SER A 67 -10.05 -8.51 1.80
C SER A 67 -10.83 -7.26 1.42
N ALA A 68 -10.22 -6.08 1.49
CA ALA A 68 -10.92 -4.81 1.41
C ALA A 68 -11.19 -4.33 -0.02
N LEU A 69 -10.25 -4.51 -0.95
CA LEU A 69 -10.33 -3.89 -2.28
C LEU A 69 -11.57 -4.33 -3.08
N PRO A 70 -11.95 -5.63 -3.15
CA PRO A 70 -13.11 -6.05 -3.94
C PRO A 70 -14.42 -5.33 -3.62
N TYR A 71 -14.55 -4.78 -2.40
CA TYR A 71 -15.74 -4.07 -1.94
C TYR A 71 -15.63 -2.55 -2.02
N LEU A 72 -14.42 -2.03 -2.30
CA LEU A 72 -14.13 -0.59 -2.29
C LEU A 72 -13.78 -0.04 -3.66
N ILE A 73 -13.37 -0.89 -4.60
CA ILE A 73 -12.87 -0.47 -5.91
C ILE A 73 -13.60 -1.21 -7.04
N ARG A 74 -13.70 -0.55 -8.20
CA ARG A 74 -14.21 -1.21 -9.39
C ARG A 74 -13.20 -2.25 -9.90
N PRO A 75 -13.66 -3.37 -10.48
CA PRO A 75 -12.76 -4.38 -11.04
C PRO A 75 -11.86 -3.85 -12.17
N ASP A 76 -12.31 -2.83 -12.90
CA ASP A 76 -11.61 -2.20 -14.03
C ASP A 76 -10.78 -0.97 -13.63
N ALA A 77 -10.65 -0.68 -12.33
CA ALA A 77 -9.92 0.49 -11.87
C ALA A 77 -8.39 0.34 -12.08
N GLU A 78 -7.76 1.39 -12.62
CA GLU A 78 -6.30 1.48 -12.66
C GLU A 78 -5.75 1.64 -11.23
N LEU A 79 -4.87 0.72 -10.80
CA LEU A 79 -4.31 0.72 -9.46
C LEU A 79 -2.89 1.29 -9.44
N LEU A 80 -2.66 2.32 -8.62
CA LEU A 80 -1.34 2.85 -8.29
C LEU A 80 -1.04 2.58 -6.81
N VAL A 81 0.18 2.15 -6.51
CA VAL A 81 0.59 1.87 -5.12
C VAL A 81 1.81 2.70 -4.76
N LEU A 82 1.69 3.49 -3.70
CA LEU A 82 2.72 4.34 -3.13
C LEU A 82 3.11 3.75 -1.77
N VAL A 83 4.40 3.50 -1.57
CA VAL A 83 4.95 3.09 -0.28
C VAL A 83 5.64 4.29 0.34
N LEU A 84 5.04 4.85 1.39
CA LEU A 84 5.60 5.99 2.08
C LEU A 84 6.84 5.59 2.87
N HIS A 85 7.87 6.42 2.74
CA HIS A 85 9.06 6.34 3.58
C HIS A 85 8.69 6.75 5.02
N PRO A 86 9.25 6.07 6.04
CA PRO A 86 9.31 6.64 7.37
C PRO A 86 9.93 8.04 7.29
N ARG A 87 9.33 9.01 7.98
CA ARG A 87 9.81 10.39 7.99
C ARG A 87 9.73 10.94 9.40
N GLU A 88 10.60 11.88 9.71
CA GLU A 88 10.47 12.70 10.91
C GLU A 88 9.49 13.85 10.68
N GLU A 89 9.06 14.48 11.77
CA GLU A 89 8.20 15.65 11.71
C GLU A 89 8.95 16.82 11.05
N GLY A 90 8.29 17.52 10.12
CA GLY A 90 8.91 18.59 9.32
C GLY A 90 9.60 18.12 8.04
N GLU A 91 9.84 16.82 7.86
CA GLU A 91 10.42 16.31 6.61
C GLU A 91 9.39 16.17 5.48
N LYS A 92 9.83 16.50 4.26
CA LYS A 92 9.03 16.27 3.05
C LYS A 92 8.83 14.77 2.85
N ALA A 93 7.57 14.35 2.80
CA ALA A 93 7.21 12.96 2.54
C ALA A 93 7.77 12.49 1.19
N ARG A 94 8.37 11.30 1.18
CA ARG A 94 8.84 10.60 -0.01
C ARG A 94 8.11 9.27 -0.13
N ALA A 95 7.88 8.83 -1.36
CA ALA A 95 7.24 7.55 -1.63
C ALA A 95 7.98 6.81 -2.74
N LEU A 96 8.06 5.49 -2.60
CA LEU A 96 8.37 4.59 -3.69
C LEU A 96 7.08 4.27 -4.45
N VAL A 97 7.09 4.38 -5.77
CA VAL A 97 6.03 3.79 -6.61
C VAL A 97 6.31 2.30 -6.72
N LEU A 98 5.38 1.46 -6.25
CA LEU A 98 5.51 0.02 -6.40
C LEU A 98 5.20 -0.34 -7.86
N PRO A 99 6.14 -0.95 -8.61
CA PRO A 99 5.85 -1.42 -9.95
C PRO A 99 4.91 -2.63 -9.87
N LEU A 100 3.63 -2.40 -10.13
CA LEU A 100 2.70 -3.48 -10.42
C LEU A 100 3.05 -3.98 -11.82
N SER A 101 3.43 -5.25 -11.93
CA SER A 101 3.71 -5.86 -13.23
C SER A 101 2.46 -5.77 -14.10
N ALA A 102 2.64 -5.27 -15.32
CA ALA A 102 1.62 -5.24 -16.37
C ALA A 102 1.30 -6.65 -16.88
#